data_AF-N6YUF4-F1
#
_entry.id   AF-N6YUF4-F1
#
_cell.length_a   1.000
_cell.length_b   1.000
_cell.length_c   1.000
_cell.angle_alpha   90.00
_cell.angle_beta   90.00
_cell.angle_gamma   90.00
#
_symmetry.space_group_name_H-M   'P 1'
#
loop_
_entity.id
_entity.type
_entity.pdbx_description
1 polymer ?
#
loop_
_entity_poly.entity_id
_entity_poly.type
_entity_poly.pdbx_seq_one_letter_code
_entity_poly.pdbx_strand_id
1 'polypeptide(L)'
;AYGAESPAALALGGRYDRVGEAFGRARPATGFSLDLRELAWHLPTPAAPAGAVLAPPGDDAALAAEISALRARGEIVVVELPGHEGTWNEAGCDRQLVKRGDRWAIVPLQGE
;
A
#
# COMPACT_ATOMS: atom_id res chain seq x y z
N ALA A 1 22.37 -14.49 -4.84
CA ALA A 1 21.98 -13.65 -5.98
C ALA A 1 22.46 -12.23 -5.71
N TYR A 2 23.00 -11.57 -6.72
CA TYR A 2 23.48 -10.19 -6.63
C TYR A 2 22.58 -9.30 -7.48
N GLY A 3 22.32 -8.08 -7.00
CA GLY A 3 21.64 -7.04 -7.78
C GLY A 3 22.60 -6.27 -8.67
N ALA A 4 22.08 -5.51 -9.64
CA ALA A 4 22.89 -4.54 -10.36
C ALA A 4 23.47 -3.53 -9.37
N GLU A 5 24.76 -3.21 -9.52
CA GLU A 5 25.47 -2.18 -8.74
C GLU A 5 25.56 -2.43 -7.21
N SER A 6 25.16 -3.61 -6.72
CA SER A 6 25.32 -3.99 -5.30
C SER A 6 26.50 -4.94 -5.10
N PRO A 7 27.52 -4.57 -4.30
CA PRO A 7 28.64 -5.47 -3.98
C PRO A 7 28.23 -6.56 -2.97
N ALA A 8 27.08 -6.40 -2.31
CA ALA A 8 26.53 -7.38 -1.39
C ALA A 8 25.56 -8.34 -2.12
N ALA A 9 25.47 -9.57 -1.61
CA ALA A 9 24.45 -10.50 -2.09
C ALA A 9 23.07 -10.05 -1.57
N LEU A 10 22.14 -9.75 -2.48
CA LEU A 10 20.74 -9.47 -2.12
C LEU A 10 20.05 -10.71 -1.57
N ALA A 11 20.37 -11.89 -2.11
CA ALA A 11 19.83 -13.15 -1.65
C ALA A 11 20.91 -14.19 -1.36
N LEU A 12 20.80 -14.88 -0.24
CA LEU A 12 21.71 -15.93 0.20
C LEU A 12 20.93 -17.22 0.38
N GLY A 13 21.38 -18.33 -0.20
CA GLY A 13 20.65 -19.58 -0.13
C GLY A 13 21.53 -20.81 -0.28
N GLY A 14 20.96 -21.95 0.10
CA GLY A 14 21.63 -23.25 0.03
C GLY A 14 20.93 -24.32 0.83
N ARG A 15 21.52 -25.52 0.81
CA ARG A 15 21.12 -26.65 1.62
C ARG A 15 21.60 -26.47 3.06
N TYR A 16 20.77 -26.86 4.01
CA TYR A 16 21.11 -26.94 5.43
C TYR A 16 20.52 -28.21 6.04
N ASP A 17 21.31 -28.91 6.86
CA ASP A 17 20.96 -30.27 7.31
C ASP A 17 20.60 -30.38 8.79
N ARG A 18 21.09 -29.45 9.61
CA ARG A 18 21.10 -29.60 11.07
C ARG A 18 20.42 -28.48 11.84
N VAL A 19 19.80 -27.51 11.17
CA VAL A 19 19.03 -26.45 11.83
C VAL A 19 17.90 -27.02 12.69
N GLY A 20 17.28 -28.12 12.25
CA GLY A 20 16.24 -28.84 13.01
C GLY A 20 16.74 -29.61 14.23
N GLU A 21 18.05 -29.79 14.41
CA GLU A 21 18.63 -30.53 15.55
C GLU A 21 18.30 -29.85 16.89
N ALA A 22 18.31 -28.52 16.93
CA ALA A 22 17.86 -27.72 18.08
C ALA A 22 16.39 -27.96 18.46
N PHE A 23 15.60 -28.54 17.55
CA PHE A 23 14.18 -28.83 17.72
C PHE A 23 13.90 -30.35 17.77
N GLY A 24 14.91 -31.17 18.05
CA GLY A 24 14.77 -32.60 18.36
C GLY A 24 14.98 -33.56 17.19
N ARG A 25 15.22 -33.07 15.96
CA ARG A 25 15.56 -33.95 14.83
C ARG A 25 16.24 -33.19 13.69
N ALA A 26 17.46 -33.60 13.33
CA ALA A 26 18.10 -33.14 12.10
C ALA A 26 17.30 -33.62 10.86
N ARG A 27 16.99 -32.69 9.95
CA ARG A 27 16.34 -32.96 8.66
C ARG A 27 17.00 -32.07 7.59
N PRO A 28 17.36 -32.64 6.42
CA PRO A 28 17.83 -31.85 5.29
C PRO A 28 16.73 -30.93 4.77
N ALA A 29 17.08 -29.70 4.47
CA ALA A 29 16.21 -28.69 3.88
C ALA A 29 17.03 -27.73 3.00
N THR A 30 16.34 -26.93 2.19
CA THR A 30 16.95 -25.91 1.33
C THR A 30 16.09 -24.67 1.34
N GLY A 31 16.71 -23.51 1.16
CA GLY A 31 16.01 -22.23 1.16
C GLY A 31 16.95 -21.07 0.88
N PHE A 32 16.41 -19.86 0.87
CA PHE A 32 17.18 -18.63 0.78
C PHE A 32 16.54 -17.54 1.63
N SER A 33 17.34 -16.54 2.00
CA SER A 33 16.89 -15.27 2.55
C SER A 33 17.13 -14.16 1.54
N LEU A 34 16.36 -13.07 1.65
CA LEU A 34 16.44 -11.88 0.79
C LEU A 34 16.24 -10.65 1.65
N ASP A 35 17.12 -9.66 1.50
CA ASP A 35 16.92 -8.35 2.13
C ASP A 35 15.97 -7.50 1.27
N LEU A 36 14.72 -7.39 1.71
CA LEU A 36 13.69 -6.61 0.99
C LEU A 36 13.96 -5.11 1.00
N ARG A 37 14.73 -4.60 1.98
CA ARG A 37 15.04 -3.18 2.09
C ARG A 37 16.11 -2.79 1.06
N GLU A 38 17.20 -3.57 1.01
CA GLU A 38 18.22 -3.44 -0.04
C GLU A 38 17.61 -3.59 -1.42
N LEU A 39 16.73 -4.58 -1.61
CA LEU A 39 16.00 -4.75 -2.86
C LEU A 39 15.19 -3.49 -3.21
N ALA A 40 14.41 -2.96 -2.27
CA ALA A 40 13.56 -1.79 -2.50
C ALA A 40 14.36 -0.53 -2.91
N TRP A 41 15.56 -0.34 -2.37
CA TRP A 41 16.43 0.79 -2.75
C TRP A 41 16.98 0.69 -4.18
N HIS A 42 17.15 -0.52 -4.70
CA HIS A 42 17.64 -0.74 -6.05
C HIS A 42 16.54 -0.86 -7.10
N LEU A 43 15.27 -0.87 -6.69
CA LEU A 43 14.15 -0.82 -7.62
C LEU A 43 14.01 0.60 -8.20
N PRO A 44 13.59 0.74 -9.47
CA PRO A 44 13.25 2.05 -10.02
C PRO A 44 12.22 2.74 -9.12
N THR A 45 12.39 4.04 -8.90
CA THR A 45 11.39 4.84 -8.19
C THR A 45 10.05 4.68 -8.91
N PRO A 46 9.00 4.14 -8.24
CA PRO A 46 7.70 4.05 -8.87
C PRO A 46 7.20 5.44 -9.24
N ALA A 47 6.36 5.52 -10.28
CA ALA A 47 5.63 6.75 -10.55
C ALA A 47 4.89 7.19 -9.28
N ALA A 48 4.75 8.51 -9.09
CA ALA A 48 3.99 9.05 -7.98
C ALA A 48 2.63 8.34 -7.93
N PRO A 49 2.22 7.79 -6.77
CA PRO A 49 0.93 7.13 -6.66
C PRO A 49 -0.16 8.12 -7.06
N ALA A 50 -1.21 7.61 -7.71
CA ALA A 50 -2.40 8.42 -7.98
C ALA A 50 -2.92 8.98 -6.65
N GLY A 51 -3.35 10.24 -6.65
CA GLY A 51 -3.90 10.85 -5.44
C GLY A 51 -5.17 10.14 -4.99
N ALA A 52 -5.44 10.21 -3.69
CA ALA A 52 -6.57 9.55 -3.08
C ALA A 52 -7.88 10.34 -3.26
N VAL A 53 -8.99 9.61 -3.19
CA VAL A 53 -10.34 10.19 -3.12
C VAL A 53 -10.74 10.32 -1.65
N LEU A 54 -10.97 11.54 -1.20
CA LEU A 54 -11.52 11.85 0.10
C LEU A 54 -13.03 11.56 0.13
N ALA A 55 -13.50 10.82 1.11
CA ALA A 55 -14.92 10.54 1.33
C ALA A 55 -15.39 11.23 2.61
N PRO A 56 -16.58 11.85 2.62
CA PRO A 56 -17.12 12.44 3.85
C PRO A 56 -17.37 11.35 4.90
N PRO A 57 -17.42 11.70 6.20
CA PRO A 57 -17.79 10.74 7.23
C PRO A 57 -19.28 10.41 7.12
N GLY A 58 -19.67 9.17 7.39
CA GLY A 58 -21.08 8.80 7.50
C GLY A 58 -21.39 7.32 7.28
N ASP A 59 -22.59 6.93 7.73
CA ASP A 59 -23.10 5.54 7.69
C ASP A 59 -24.12 5.32 6.55
N ASP A 60 -24.15 6.19 5.54
CA ASP A 60 -25.04 6.07 4.38
C ASP A 60 -24.66 4.81 3.56
N ALA A 61 -25.62 3.89 3.37
CA ALA A 61 -25.37 2.64 2.65
C ALA A 61 -24.93 2.86 1.18
N ALA A 62 -25.44 3.92 0.53
CA ALA A 62 -25.03 4.27 -0.82
C ALA A 62 -23.61 4.84 -0.85
N LEU A 63 -23.20 5.58 0.20
CA LEU A 63 -21.81 6.02 0.36
C LEU A 63 -20.87 4.83 0.54
N ALA A 64 -21.22 3.88 1.43
CA ALA A 64 -20.42 2.69 1.66
C ALA A 64 -20.28 1.83 0.38
N ALA A 65 -21.35 1.72 -0.40
CA ALA A 65 -21.33 1.05 -1.70
C ALA A 65 -20.41 1.75 -2.70
N GLU A 66 -20.46 3.08 -2.80
CA GLU A 66 -19.57 3.83 -3.71
C GLU A 66 -18.11 3.72 -3.29
N ILE A 67 -17.81 3.83 -1.99
CA ILE A 67 -16.45 3.63 -1.44
C ILE A 67 -15.93 2.23 -1.79
N SER A 68 -16.76 1.19 -1.61
CA SER A 68 -16.40 -0.17 -1.95
C SER A 68 -16.13 -0.33 -3.45
N ALA A 69 -16.98 0.25 -4.30
CA ALA A 69 -16.83 0.21 -5.76
C ALA A 69 -15.55 0.93 -6.21
N LEU A 70 -15.20 2.07 -5.61
CA LEU A 70 -13.96 2.79 -5.90
C LEU A 70 -12.74 1.95 -5.52
N ARG A 71 -12.72 1.39 -4.32
CA ARG A 71 -11.62 0.51 -3.87
C ARG A 71 -11.46 -0.72 -4.75
N ALA A 72 -12.57 -1.32 -5.20
CA ALA A 72 -12.55 -2.45 -6.12
C ALA A 72 -11.99 -2.09 -7.51
N ARG A 73 -12.09 -0.81 -7.93
CA ARG A 73 -11.48 -0.27 -9.15
C ARG A 73 -10.01 0.11 -8.98
N GLY A 74 -9.44 -0.07 -7.78
CA GLY A 74 -8.05 0.27 -7.46
C GLY A 74 -7.84 1.70 -6.97
N GLU A 75 -8.91 2.47 -6.73
CA GLU A 75 -8.80 3.81 -6.15
C GLU A 75 -8.47 3.72 -4.65
N ILE A 76 -7.59 4.60 -4.19
CA ILE A 76 -7.34 4.81 -2.76
C ILE A 76 -8.45 5.74 -2.25
N VAL A 77 -9.19 5.30 -1.23
CA VAL A 77 -10.27 6.10 -0.64
C VAL A 77 -10.01 6.31 0.85
N VAL A 78 -9.83 7.57 1.23
CA VAL A 78 -9.63 8.03 2.61
C VAL A 78 -10.96 8.57 3.12
N VAL A 79 -11.39 8.16 4.30
CA VAL A 79 -12.58 8.74 4.94
C VAL A 79 -12.12 9.88 5.83
N GLU A 80 -12.75 11.03 5.70
CA GLU A 80 -12.50 12.21 6.53
C GLU A 80 -12.57 11.86 8.03
N LEU A 81 -11.57 12.35 8.76
CA LEU A 81 -11.54 12.34 10.20
C LEU A 81 -11.95 13.74 10.71
N PRO A 82 -13.01 13.87 11.52
CA PRO A 82 -13.42 15.17 12.07
C PRO A 82 -12.26 15.91 12.74
N GLY A 83 -12.15 17.22 12.53
CA GLY A 83 -11.11 18.09 13.11
C GLY A 83 -9.80 18.16 12.31
N HIS A 84 -9.79 17.66 11.06
CA HIS A 84 -8.65 17.72 10.14
C HIS A 84 -9.03 18.41 8.82
N GLU A 85 -9.98 19.35 8.87
CA GLU A 85 -10.41 20.11 7.71
C GLU A 85 -9.22 20.89 7.11
N GLY A 86 -9.01 20.75 5.80
CA GLY A 86 -7.95 21.42 5.07
C GLY A 86 -6.60 20.68 5.01
N THR A 87 -6.38 19.59 5.75
CA THR A 87 -5.09 18.85 5.73
C THR A 87 -5.04 17.74 4.69
N TRP A 88 -6.10 17.57 3.88
CA TRP A 88 -6.27 16.38 3.04
C TRP A 88 -5.40 16.35 1.79
N ASN A 89 -5.00 17.51 1.25
CA ASN A 89 -4.00 17.60 0.18
C ASN A 89 -2.65 17.03 0.65
N GLU A 90 -2.21 17.40 1.85
CA GLU A 90 -0.95 16.91 2.45
C GLU A 90 -1.01 15.41 2.78
N ALA A 91 -2.21 14.90 3.10
CA ALA A 91 -2.46 13.48 3.28
C ALA A 91 -2.52 12.70 1.94
N GLY A 92 -2.31 13.37 0.80
CA GLY A 92 -2.25 12.77 -0.52
C GLY A 92 -3.61 12.60 -1.21
N CYS A 93 -4.68 13.24 -0.72
CA CYS A 93 -5.95 13.31 -1.44
C CYS A 93 -5.91 14.42 -2.49
N ASP A 94 -6.35 14.14 -3.72
CA ASP A 94 -6.44 15.12 -4.81
C ASP A 94 -7.88 15.34 -5.29
N ARG A 95 -8.78 14.49 -4.83
CA ARG A 95 -10.18 14.40 -5.24
C ARG A 95 -11.05 14.14 -4.01
N GLN A 96 -12.33 14.45 -4.12
CA GLN A 96 -13.31 14.20 -3.06
C GLN A 96 -14.64 13.70 -3.63
N LEU A 97 -15.35 12.92 -2.82
CA LEU A 97 -16.72 12.50 -3.06
C LEU A 97 -17.69 13.55 -2.53
N VAL A 98 -18.52 14.08 -3.42
CA VAL A 98 -19.60 15.00 -3.09
C VAL A 98 -20.94 14.41 -3.51
N LYS A 99 -21.96 14.54 -2.66
CA LYS A 99 -23.33 14.12 -2.97
C LYS A 99 -23.97 15.17 -3.88
N ARG A 100 -24.33 14.78 -5.12
CA ARG A 100 -25.03 15.63 -6.11
C ARG A 100 -26.38 14.99 -6.42
N GLY A 101 -27.43 15.45 -5.74
CA GLY A 101 -28.74 14.79 -5.76
C GLY A 101 -28.64 13.40 -5.13
N ASP A 102 -29.12 12.38 -5.83
CA ASP A 102 -29.08 10.98 -5.37
C ASP A 102 -27.81 10.22 -5.79
N ARG A 103 -26.79 10.91 -6.32
CA ARG A 103 -25.56 10.28 -6.81
C ARG A 103 -24.32 10.86 -6.15
N TRP A 104 -23.33 10.00 -5.95
CA TRP A 104 -21.99 10.38 -5.55
C TRP A 104 -21.17 10.76 -6.78
N ALA A 105 -20.49 11.91 -6.71
CA ALA A 105 -19.64 12.41 -7.78
C ALA A 105 -18.24 12.69 -7.24
N ILE A 106 -17.23 12.26 -8.00
CA ILE A 106 -15.83 12.64 -7.74
C ILE A 106 -15.60 14.01 -8.34
N VAL A 107 -15.08 14.93 -7.52
CA VAL A 107 -14.65 16.27 -7.96
C VAL A 107 -13.23 16.52 -7.46
N PRO A 108 -12.47 17.44 -8.08
CA PRO A 108 -11.20 17.88 -7.52
C PRO A 108 -11.38 18.35 -6.07
N LEU A 109 -10.46 17.97 -5.19
CA LEU A 109 -10.42 18.53 -3.84
C LEU A 109 -10.07 20.01 -3.97
N GLN A 110 -10.91 20.88 -3.40
CA GLN A 110 -10.72 22.34 -3.47
C GLN A 110 -10.19 22.84 -2.13
N GLY A 111 -8.97 23.38 -2.12
CA GLY A 111 -8.33 24.06 -0.99
C GLY A 111 -7.35 23.20 -0.17
N GLU A 112 -6.22 23.73 0.30
CA GLU A 112 -5.47 24.92 -0.17
C GLU A 112 -4.45 24.51 -1.25
#